data_AF-A0A2H6KD54-F1
#
_entry.id   AF-A0A2H6KD54-F1
#
_cell.length_a   1.000
_cell.length_b   1.000
_cell.length_c   1.000
_cell.angle_alpha   90.00
_cell.angle_beta   90.00
_cell.angle_gamma   90.00
#
_symmetry.space_group_name_H-M   'P 1'
#
loop_
_entity.id
_entity.type
_entity.pdbx_description
1 polymer ?
#
loop_
_entity_poly.entity_id
_entity_poly.type
_entity_poly.pdbx_seq_one_letter_code
_entity_poly.pdbx_strand_id
1 'polypeptide(L)'
;MAAVLDALLHSLGELSKRKVKRSAHIWSARLGEIYNRRQKISLSQVPGIVRCIVDNQLETHPKSKALLEHFVPLSSQLESLPAAEVAAICYAFSAIDEDATVKALLHDCWNRVEAVSDDLHGYRDLVRVTSLAACRQLLGGEGDVRNCAQQGEASELYERVIDETSGKIRTLQRSLNTSSIYNSVAGDLLVETVYLSNILKRNASFFNGSNRWIDFASIDGRIRISQLLSENHKGVLEQQIASASFQDTLSVLRHLMYMKHPHQDHIHQLFNRLCATSGKSTRMCRSEAFSILDYFMHMLQAAGDARVGTPAAESTQQLLGYLAGIRRTGVLSGGHISTHRWNYPIMLSGNG
;
A
#
# COMPACT_ATOMS: atom_id res chain seq x y z
N MET A 1 -8.47 -31.30 12.70
CA MET A 1 -7.78 -30.11 13.28
C MET A 1 -7.41 -29.08 12.22
N ALA A 2 -6.80 -29.45 11.09
CA ALA A 2 -6.74 -28.60 9.89
C ALA A 2 -8.13 -28.01 9.57
N ALA A 3 -9.17 -28.85 9.63
CA ALA A 3 -10.58 -28.46 9.49
C ALA A 3 -11.07 -27.29 10.38
N VAL A 4 -10.48 -27.05 11.56
CA VAL A 4 -10.88 -25.91 12.42
C VAL A 4 -10.25 -24.62 11.89
N LEU A 5 -8.98 -24.66 11.49
CA LEU A 5 -8.31 -23.50 10.90
C LEU A 5 -8.88 -23.18 9.52
N ASP A 6 -9.16 -24.21 8.72
CA ASP A 6 -9.82 -24.07 7.42
C ASP A 6 -11.25 -23.53 7.58
N ALA A 7 -11.99 -23.97 8.60
CA ALA A 7 -13.31 -23.40 8.92
C ALA A 7 -13.22 -21.95 9.40
N LEU A 8 -12.18 -21.58 10.17
CA LEU A 8 -11.93 -20.20 10.57
C LEU A 8 -11.58 -19.34 9.36
N LEU A 9 -10.71 -19.82 8.46
CA LEU A 9 -10.33 -19.12 7.23
C LEU A 9 -11.50 -18.99 6.26
N HIS A 10 -12.29 -20.06 6.09
CA HIS A 10 -13.52 -20.02 5.31
C HIS A 10 -14.52 -19.03 5.91
N SER A 11 -14.67 -19.02 7.24
CA SER A 11 -15.49 -18.03 7.93
C SER A 11 -14.97 -16.62 7.71
N LEU A 12 -13.66 -16.38 7.76
CA LEU A 12 -13.05 -15.07 7.50
C LEU A 12 -13.24 -14.64 6.03
N GLY A 13 -13.07 -15.56 5.08
CA GLY A 13 -13.34 -15.34 3.66
C GLY A 13 -14.81 -14.99 3.40
N GLU A 14 -15.75 -15.69 4.02
CA GLU A 14 -17.18 -15.39 3.93
C GLU A 14 -17.54 -14.03 4.53
N LEU A 15 -16.96 -13.68 5.69
CA LEU A 15 -17.00 -12.31 6.18
C LEU A 15 -15.91 -11.37 5.64
N SER A 16 -15.39 -11.67 4.45
CA SER A 16 -14.76 -10.72 3.53
C SER A 16 -15.71 -10.40 2.35
N LYS A 17 -16.50 -11.38 1.87
CA LYS A 17 -17.49 -11.28 0.76
C LYS A 17 -18.84 -10.57 1.04
N ARG A 18 -19.58 -10.94 2.09
CA ARG A 18 -20.92 -10.39 2.43
C ARG A 18 -20.94 -8.94 2.97
N LYS A 19 -21.70 -7.99 2.40
CA LYS A 19 -21.95 -6.62 2.95
C LYS A 19 -22.75 -6.58 4.29
N VAL A 20 -22.48 -7.49 5.22
CA VAL A 20 -23.22 -7.69 6.48
C VAL A 20 -22.69 -6.73 7.55
N LYS A 21 -23.51 -6.50 8.59
CA LYS A 21 -23.21 -5.77 9.83
C LYS A 21 -22.10 -6.51 10.60
N ARG A 22 -20.87 -6.49 10.07
CA ARG A 22 -19.75 -7.28 10.60
C ARG A 22 -19.23 -6.62 11.86
N SER A 23 -19.27 -7.38 12.95
CA SER A 23 -18.77 -6.94 14.24
C SER A 23 -17.25 -7.05 14.24
N ALA A 24 -16.56 -5.93 14.51
CA ALA A 24 -15.13 -5.90 14.77
C ALA A 24 -14.70 -6.90 15.86
N HIS A 25 -15.60 -7.22 16.79
CA HIS A 25 -15.37 -8.27 17.80
C HIS A 25 -15.25 -9.66 17.17
N ILE A 26 -16.01 -9.97 16.12
CA ILE A 26 -15.92 -11.27 15.44
C ILE A 26 -14.57 -11.38 14.73
N TRP A 27 -14.14 -10.34 14.02
CA TRP A 27 -12.82 -10.30 13.40
C TRP A 27 -11.71 -10.45 14.44
N SER A 28 -11.79 -9.72 15.55
CA SER A 28 -10.76 -9.76 16.60
C SER A 28 -10.70 -11.11 17.30
N ALA A 29 -11.87 -11.72 17.55
CA ALA A 29 -11.97 -13.06 18.14
C ALA A 29 -11.40 -14.13 17.20
N ARG A 30 -11.79 -14.11 15.91
CA ARG A 30 -11.34 -15.08 14.91
C ARG A 30 -9.85 -14.96 14.61
N LEU A 31 -9.34 -13.74 14.50
CA LEU A 31 -7.91 -13.49 14.36
C LEU A 31 -7.15 -13.91 15.63
N GLY A 32 -7.71 -13.66 16.81
CA GLY A 32 -7.15 -14.14 18.08
C GLY A 32 -7.08 -15.66 18.15
N GLU A 33 -8.10 -16.34 17.66
CA GLU A 33 -8.13 -17.80 17.55
C GLU A 33 -7.09 -18.37 16.59
N ILE A 34 -6.82 -17.69 15.46
CA ILE A 34 -5.74 -18.05 14.54
C ILE A 34 -4.38 -17.82 15.20
N TYR A 35 -4.18 -16.65 15.83
CA TYR A 35 -2.95 -16.31 16.53
C TYR A 35 -2.58 -17.28 17.65
N ASN A 36 -3.57 -17.70 18.45
CA ASN A 36 -3.36 -18.67 19.52
C ASN A 36 -2.98 -20.06 19.00
N ARG A 37 -3.25 -20.35 17.73
CA ARG A 37 -2.94 -21.62 17.06
C ARG A 37 -1.78 -21.51 16.07
N ARG A 38 -1.03 -20.41 16.07
CA ARG A 38 -0.01 -20.09 15.07
C ARG A 38 1.02 -21.20 14.81
N GLN A 39 1.47 -21.87 15.87
CA GLN A 39 2.42 -23.00 15.81
C GLN A 39 1.88 -24.25 15.08
N LYS A 40 0.58 -24.31 14.78
CA LYS A 40 -0.09 -25.44 14.12
C LYS A 40 -0.51 -25.12 12.69
N ILE A 41 -0.18 -23.92 12.18
CA ILE A 41 -0.51 -23.48 10.83
C ILE A 41 0.44 -24.19 9.86
N SER A 42 -0.11 -24.87 8.85
CA SER A 42 0.73 -25.45 7.79
C SER A 42 1.19 -24.37 6.81
N LEU A 43 2.34 -24.60 6.15
CA LEU A 43 2.88 -23.69 5.13
C LEU A 43 1.85 -23.37 4.04
N SER A 44 1.07 -24.36 3.61
CA SER A 44 -0.01 -24.21 2.61
C SER A 44 -1.14 -23.26 3.02
N GLN A 45 -1.32 -23.00 4.32
CA GLN A 45 -2.36 -22.11 4.83
C GLN A 45 -1.90 -20.66 4.91
N VAL A 46 -0.59 -20.41 4.90
CA VAL A 46 0.00 -19.07 5.07
C VAL A 46 -0.53 -18.07 4.01
N PRO A 47 -0.51 -18.37 2.70
CA PRO A 47 -0.99 -17.42 1.68
C PRO A 47 -2.46 -17.01 1.89
N GLY A 48 -3.32 -17.98 2.23
CA GLY A 48 -4.74 -17.72 2.48
C GLY A 48 -4.98 -16.83 3.71
N ILE A 49 -4.20 -17.02 4.77
CA ILE A 49 -4.25 -16.18 5.98
C ILE A 49 -3.78 -14.76 5.67
N VAL A 50 -2.64 -14.62 4.99
CA VAL A 50 -2.07 -13.32 4.64
C VAL A 50 -3.02 -12.54 3.73
N ARG A 51 -3.63 -13.22 2.74
CA ARG A 51 -4.66 -12.60 1.90
C ARG A 51 -5.85 -12.11 2.71
N CYS A 52 -6.33 -12.88 3.69
CA CYS A 52 -7.40 -12.43 4.58
C CYS A 52 -7.01 -11.16 5.37
N ILE A 53 -5.74 -11.06 5.81
CA ILE A 53 -5.22 -9.89 6.50
C ILE A 53 -5.23 -8.67 5.55
N VAL A 54 -4.70 -8.82 4.34
CA VAL A 54 -4.59 -7.73 3.35
C VAL A 54 -5.96 -7.26 2.84
N ASP A 55 -6.83 -8.19 2.45
CA ASP A 55 -8.17 -7.89 1.91
C ASP A 55 -9.05 -7.15 2.94
N ASN A 56 -8.73 -7.28 4.23
CA ASN A 56 -9.44 -6.61 5.32
C ASN A 56 -8.63 -5.47 5.97
N GLN A 57 -7.47 -5.12 5.42
CA GLN A 57 -6.61 -4.01 5.85
C GLN A 57 -6.15 -4.18 7.31
N LEU A 58 -5.76 -5.39 7.70
CA LEU A 58 -5.45 -5.75 9.09
C LEU A 58 -3.96 -5.77 9.41
N GLU A 59 -3.10 -5.30 8.51
CA GLU A 59 -1.65 -5.45 8.62
C GLU A 59 -1.09 -4.79 9.88
N THR A 60 -1.68 -3.67 10.30
CA THR A 60 -1.29 -2.90 11.49
C THR A 60 -1.93 -3.41 12.80
N HIS A 61 -2.87 -4.36 12.74
CA HIS A 61 -3.51 -4.86 13.95
C HIS A 61 -2.51 -5.70 14.76
N PRO A 62 -2.36 -5.52 16.08
CA PRO A 62 -1.29 -6.16 16.87
C PRO A 62 -1.20 -7.67 16.70
N LYS A 63 -2.34 -8.38 16.70
CA LYS A 63 -2.36 -9.83 16.49
C LYS A 63 -2.06 -10.25 15.06
N SER A 64 -2.41 -9.42 14.07
CA SER A 64 -2.07 -9.71 12.67
C SER A 64 -0.59 -9.50 12.45
N LYS A 65 -0.04 -8.38 12.93
CA LYS A 65 1.39 -8.08 12.90
C LYS A 65 2.19 -9.21 13.52
N ALA A 66 1.84 -9.64 14.73
CA ALA A 66 2.50 -10.77 15.40
C ALA A 66 2.33 -12.12 14.66
N LEU A 67 1.27 -12.27 13.85
CA LEU A 67 1.09 -13.44 12.99
C LEU A 67 2.00 -13.36 11.74
N LEU A 68 2.08 -12.18 11.13
CA LEU A 68 2.95 -11.91 9.98
C LEU A 68 4.41 -12.11 10.37
N GLU A 69 4.85 -11.55 11.51
CA GLU A 69 6.19 -11.76 12.10
C GLU A 69 6.49 -13.26 12.32
N HIS A 70 5.48 -14.06 12.69
CA HIS A 70 5.64 -15.51 12.80
C HIS A 70 5.80 -16.21 11.44
N PHE A 71 5.23 -15.67 10.37
CA PHE A 71 5.32 -16.24 9.02
C PHE A 71 6.58 -15.83 8.26
N VAL A 72 7.22 -14.72 8.61
CA VAL A 72 8.49 -14.27 8.02
C VAL A 72 9.54 -15.40 7.93
N PRO A 73 9.92 -16.10 9.01
CA PRO A 73 10.92 -17.16 8.92
C PRO A 73 10.46 -18.40 8.13
N LEU A 74 9.15 -18.53 7.85
CA LEU A 74 8.59 -19.63 7.07
C LEU A 74 8.54 -19.33 5.57
N SER A 75 8.80 -18.09 5.16
CA SER A 75 8.57 -17.64 3.78
C SER A 75 9.48 -18.34 2.76
N SER A 76 10.69 -18.72 3.16
CA SER A 76 11.65 -19.47 2.33
C SER A 76 11.20 -20.91 2.05
N GLN A 77 10.25 -21.43 2.84
CA GLN A 77 9.69 -22.77 2.69
C GLN A 77 8.39 -22.77 1.88
N LEU A 78 7.92 -21.59 1.43
CA LEU A 78 6.73 -21.47 0.58
C LEU A 78 7.10 -21.76 -0.87
N GLU A 79 6.85 -22.99 -1.30
CA GLU A 79 7.11 -23.43 -2.67
C GLU A 79 5.99 -23.00 -3.63
N SER A 80 6.37 -22.58 -4.83
CA SER A 80 5.50 -22.40 -6.01
C SER A 80 4.19 -21.62 -5.79
N LEU A 81 4.30 -20.39 -5.28
CA LEU A 81 3.16 -19.48 -5.12
C LEU A 81 2.82 -18.71 -6.41
N PRO A 82 1.52 -18.49 -6.72
CA PRO A 82 1.09 -17.55 -7.75
C PRO A 82 1.53 -16.10 -7.47
N ALA A 83 1.75 -15.31 -8.53
CA ALA A 83 2.16 -13.90 -8.43
C ALA A 83 1.28 -13.05 -7.50
N ALA A 84 -0.05 -13.25 -7.54
CA ALA A 84 -0.98 -12.52 -6.67
C ALA A 84 -0.80 -12.86 -5.17
N GLU A 85 -0.43 -14.10 -4.85
CA GLU A 85 -0.17 -14.51 -3.46
C GLU A 85 1.17 -13.96 -2.98
N VAL A 86 2.20 -14.01 -3.82
CA VAL A 86 3.49 -13.34 -3.55
C VAL A 86 3.27 -11.85 -3.32
N ALA A 87 2.46 -11.19 -4.17
CA ALA A 87 2.15 -9.78 -4.01
C ALA A 87 1.48 -9.49 -2.65
N ALA A 88 0.48 -10.26 -2.25
CA ALA A 88 -0.17 -10.09 -0.95
C ALA A 88 0.81 -10.29 0.22
N ILE A 89 1.69 -11.30 0.15
CA ILE A 89 2.73 -11.56 1.16
C ILE A 89 3.72 -10.40 1.24
N CYS A 90 4.26 -9.98 0.10
CA CYS A 90 5.21 -8.87 0.03
C CYS A 90 4.60 -7.56 0.55
N TYR A 91 3.33 -7.29 0.23
CA TYR A 91 2.62 -6.12 0.76
C TYR A 91 2.48 -6.17 2.28
N ALA A 92 2.04 -7.31 2.82
CA ALA A 92 1.87 -7.48 4.26
C ALA A 92 3.19 -7.41 5.03
N PHE A 93 4.27 -8.00 4.49
CA PHE A 93 5.61 -7.94 5.08
C PHE A 93 6.21 -6.53 5.02
N SER A 94 5.97 -5.78 3.93
CA SER A 94 6.37 -4.37 3.85
C SER A 94 5.67 -3.52 4.92
N ALA A 95 4.43 -3.84 5.27
CA ALA A 95 3.66 -3.13 6.30
C ALA A 95 4.19 -3.37 7.73
N ILE A 96 5.01 -4.42 7.95
CA ILE A 96 5.66 -4.73 9.23
C ILE A 96 7.18 -4.54 9.18
N ASP A 97 7.68 -3.83 8.17
CA ASP A 97 9.11 -3.47 7.99
C ASP A 97 10.06 -4.65 7.70
N GLU A 98 9.56 -5.74 7.12
CA GLU A 98 10.34 -6.94 6.78
C GLU A 98 10.94 -6.88 5.36
N ASP A 99 11.65 -5.79 5.07
CA ASP A 99 12.09 -5.41 3.71
C ASP A 99 13.04 -6.42 3.06
N ALA A 100 13.92 -7.05 3.84
CA ALA A 100 14.86 -8.06 3.34
C ALA A 100 14.12 -9.31 2.82
N THR A 101 13.11 -9.76 3.57
CA THR A 101 12.26 -10.90 3.21
C THR A 101 11.44 -10.59 1.95
N VAL A 102 10.87 -9.39 1.87
CA VAL A 102 10.14 -8.91 0.69
C VAL A 102 11.04 -8.94 -0.55
N LYS A 103 12.26 -8.41 -0.44
CA LYS A 103 13.22 -8.38 -1.56
C LYS A 103 13.54 -9.79 -2.07
N ALA A 104 13.83 -10.73 -1.16
CA ALA A 104 14.12 -12.11 -1.53
C ALA A 104 12.94 -12.78 -2.25
N LEU A 105 11.72 -12.64 -1.71
CA LEU A 105 10.51 -13.19 -2.32
C LEU A 105 10.22 -12.63 -3.70
N LEU A 106 10.39 -11.32 -3.90
CA LEU A 106 10.20 -10.68 -5.20
C LEU A 106 11.25 -11.16 -6.21
N HIS A 107 12.51 -11.22 -5.82
CA HIS A 107 13.59 -11.70 -6.68
C HIS A 107 13.33 -13.14 -7.15
N ASP A 108 12.98 -14.03 -6.22
CA ASP A 108 12.66 -15.42 -6.54
C ASP A 108 11.42 -15.54 -7.43
N CYS A 109 10.40 -14.70 -7.20
CA CYS A 109 9.19 -14.69 -8.01
C CYS A 109 9.50 -14.25 -9.45
N TRP A 110 10.10 -13.09 -9.66
CA TRP A 110 10.42 -12.57 -10.99
C TRP A 110 11.39 -13.47 -11.78
N ASN A 111 12.24 -14.25 -11.11
CA ASN A 111 13.12 -15.22 -11.77
C ASN A 111 12.42 -16.50 -12.23
N ARG A 112 11.19 -16.78 -11.78
CA ARG A 112 10.39 -17.90 -12.29
C ARG A 112 9.71 -17.49 -13.59
N VAL A 113 9.87 -18.29 -14.64
CA VAL A 113 9.30 -18.06 -15.99
C VAL A 113 7.77 -17.91 -15.95
N GLU A 114 7.12 -18.48 -14.93
CA GLU A 114 5.66 -18.47 -14.72
C GLU A 114 5.13 -17.22 -13.99
N ALA A 115 6.00 -16.35 -13.47
CA ALA A 115 5.56 -15.15 -12.73
C ALA A 115 4.91 -14.09 -13.62
N VAL A 116 5.10 -14.18 -14.94
CA VAL A 116 4.43 -13.37 -15.95
C VAL A 116 3.01 -13.90 -16.15
N SER A 117 2.16 -13.72 -15.14
CA SER A 117 0.76 -14.16 -15.17
C SER A 117 -0.01 -13.56 -16.37
N ASP A 118 -0.91 -14.37 -16.95
CA ASP A 118 -1.97 -13.91 -17.86
C ASP A 118 -3.01 -13.05 -17.13
N ASP A 119 -3.13 -13.20 -15.80
CA ASP A 119 -3.97 -12.33 -14.98
C ASP A 119 -3.30 -10.96 -14.81
N LEU A 120 -3.85 -9.98 -15.53
CA LEU A 120 -3.37 -8.61 -15.50
C LEU A 120 -3.51 -7.96 -14.11
N HIS A 121 -4.48 -8.38 -13.29
CA HIS A 121 -4.65 -7.85 -11.94
C HIS A 121 -3.56 -8.35 -11.00
N GLY A 122 -3.31 -9.66 -10.96
CA GLY A 122 -2.20 -10.24 -10.21
C GLY A 122 -0.84 -9.70 -10.65
N TYR A 123 -0.64 -9.49 -11.96
CA TYR A 123 0.57 -8.86 -12.48
C TYR A 123 0.72 -7.40 -11.99
N ARG A 124 -0.35 -6.59 -12.04
CA ARG A 124 -0.35 -5.23 -11.48
C ARG A 124 -0.01 -5.23 -10.00
N ASP A 125 -0.57 -6.13 -9.22
CA ASP A 125 -0.31 -6.19 -7.79
C ASP A 125 1.16 -6.54 -7.51
N LEU A 126 1.75 -7.44 -8.30
CA LEU A 126 3.17 -7.76 -8.23
C LEU A 126 4.07 -6.56 -8.58
N VAL A 127 3.74 -5.81 -9.65
CA VAL A 127 4.47 -4.58 -10.03
C VAL A 127 4.35 -3.52 -8.93
N ARG A 128 3.16 -3.34 -8.35
CA ARG A 128 2.90 -2.39 -7.26
C ARG A 128 3.75 -2.70 -6.02
N VAL A 129 3.82 -3.97 -5.59
CA VAL A 129 4.66 -4.32 -4.43
C VAL A 129 6.16 -4.25 -4.76
N THR A 130 6.54 -4.44 -6.01
CA THR A 130 7.92 -4.24 -6.46
C THR A 130 8.31 -2.76 -6.40
N SER A 131 7.41 -1.87 -6.83
CA SER A 131 7.48 -0.41 -6.69
C SER A 131 7.58 0.02 -5.23
N LEU A 132 6.79 -0.59 -4.34
CA LEU A 132 6.87 -0.39 -2.89
C LEU A 132 8.24 -0.78 -2.32
N ALA A 133 8.73 -1.98 -2.65
CA ALA A 133 10.02 -2.46 -2.20
C ALA A 133 11.17 -1.58 -2.71
N ALA A 134 11.13 -1.16 -3.97
CA ALA A 134 12.11 -0.25 -4.56
C ALA A 134 12.13 1.11 -3.84
N CYS A 135 10.95 1.69 -3.58
CA CYS A 135 10.83 2.93 -2.82
C CYS A 135 11.50 2.82 -1.45
N ARG A 136 11.17 1.77 -0.69
CA ARG A 136 11.70 1.56 0.65
C ARG A 136 13.20 1.29 0.66
N GLN A 137 13.71 0.55 -0.33
CA GLN A 137 15.15 0.26 -0.44
C GLN A 137 15.95 1.49 -0.86
N LEU A 138 15.46 2.27 -1.83
CA LEU A 138 16.22 3.33 -2.49
C LEU A 138 16.01 4.71 -1.87
N LEU A 139 14.90 4.93 -1.17
CA LEU A 139 14.57 6.19 -0.51
C LEU A 139 14.53 6.09 1.03
N GLY A 140 14.57 4.86 1.58
CA GLY A 140 14.40 4.58 3.02
C GLY A 140 15.67 4.28 3.81
N GLY A 141 16.86 4.40 3.22
CA GLY A 141 18.15 4.37 3.93
C GLY A 141 18.83 5.73 3.84
N GLU A 142 19.59 6.09 4.88
CA GLU A 142 20.34 7.34 5.15
C GLU A 142 21.35 7.82 4.07
N GLY A 143 21.10 7.57 2.78
CA GLY A 143 21.98 7.90 1.67
C GLY A 143 21.34 8.84 0.67
N ASP A 144 22.11 9.83 0.26
CA ASP A 144 21.79 10.73 -0.85
C ASP A 144 21.40 9.93 -2.10
N VAL A 145 20.12 10.01 -2.48
CA VAL A 145 19.52 9.42 -3.68
C VAL A 145 20.28 9.86 -4.95
N ARG A 146 21.08 10.94 -4.89
CA ARG A 146 21.93 11.37 -6.00
C ARG A 146 23.10 10.41 -6.28
N ASN A 147 23.58 9.64 -5.31
CA ASN A 147 24.73 8.74 -5.45
C ASN A 147 24.41 7.23 -5.45
N CYS A 148 23.16 6.79 -5.27
CA CYS A 148 22.77 5.38 -5.48
C CYS A 148 22.66 4.99 -6.97
N ALA A 149 23.43 5.65 -7.84
CA ALA A 149 23.68 5.13 -9.17
C ALA A 149 24.75 4.02 -9.05
N GLN A 150 24.33 2.80 -9.39
CA GLN A 150 25.17 1.73 -9.94
C GLN A 150 26.00 0.90 -8.94
N GLN A 151 25.45 -0.26 -8.55
CA GLN A 151 25.92 -1.61 -8.96
C GLN A 151 25.33 -2.68 -8.04
N GLY A 152 24.57 -3.63 -8.60
CA GLY A 152 24.08 -4.82 -7.88
C GLY A 152 22.78 -5.42 -8.44
N GLU A 153 22.50 -6.66 -8.06
CA GLU A 153 21.37 -7.50 -8.52
C GLU A 153 19.98 -6.84 -8.35
N ALA A 154 19.82 -5.94 -7.36
CA ALA A 154 18.56 -5.22 -7.17
C ALA A 154 18.23 -4.25 -8.31
N SER A 155 19.24 -3.67 -8.97
CA SER A 155 19.04 -2.80 -10.13
C SER A 155 18.54 -3.60 -11.34
N GLU A 156 19.08 -4.79 -11.53
CA GLU A 156 18.71 -5.69 -12.64
C GLU A 156 17.26 -6.15 -12.54
N LEU A 157 16.80 -6.50 -11.34
CA LEU A 157 15.40 -6.85 -11.09
C LEU A 157 14.45 -5.71 -11.49
N TYR A 158 14.71 -4.49 -11.01
CA TYR A 158 13.82 -3.37 -11.30
C TYR A 158 13.87 -2.93 -12.76
N GLU A 159 15.05 -2.99 -13.40
CA GLU A 159 15.17 -2.75 -14.83
C GLU A 159 14.36 -3.76 -15.65
N ARG A 160 14.47 -5.05 -15.30
CA ARG A 160 13.67 -6.11 -15.92
C ARG A 160 12.17 -5.87 -15.75
N VAL A 161 11.73 -5.50 -14.55
CA VAL A 161 10.31 -5.19 -14.28
C VAL A 161 9.84 -4.02 -15.15
N ILE A 162 10.66 -2.98 -15.30
CA ILE A 162 10.34 -1.84 -16.18
C ILE A 162 10.20 -2.29 -17.63
N ASP A 163 11.13 -3.10 -18.13
CA ASP A 163 11.13 -3.57 -19.52
C ASP A 163 9.95 -4.50 -19.83
N GLU A 164 9.70 -5.49 -18.97
CA GLU A 164 8.56 -6.40 -19.11
C GLU A 164 7.23 -5.66 -19.04
N THR A 165 7.06 -4.77 -18.05
CA THR A 165 5.83 -3.99 -17.88
C THR A 165 5.62 -3.04 -19.07
N SER A 166 6.68 -2.39 -19.55
CA SER A 166 6.64 -1.55 -20.75
C SER A 166 6.27 -2.34 -22.01
N GLY A 167 6.73 -3.57 -22.12
CA GLY A 167 6.30 -4.52 -23.16
C GLY A 167 4.80 -4.78 -23.10
N LYS A 168 4.28 -5.15 -21.93
CA LYS A 168 2.84 -5.40 -21.71
C LYS A 168 1.98 -4.17 -21.98
N ILE A 169 2.38 -2.98 -21.51
CA ILE A 169 1.68 -1.71 -21.77
C ILE A 169 1.57 -1.45 -23.28
N ARG A 170 2.66 -1.62 -24.03
CA ARG A 170 2.65 -1.47 -25.51
C ARG A 170 1.71 -2.47 -26.20
N THR A 171 1.66 -3.71 -25.72
CA THR A 171 0.72 -4.72 -26.23
C THR A 171 -0.73 -4.32 -25.96
N LEU A 172 -1.05 -3.86 -24.75
CA LEU A 172 -2.39 -3.36 -24.40
C LEU A 172 -2.80 -2.18 -25.28
N GLN A 173 -1.87 -1.28 -25.62
CA GLN A 173 -2.17 -0.10 -26.45
C GLN A 173 -2.62 -0.47 -27.86
N ARG A 174 -2.05 -1.54 -28.40
CA ARG A 174 -2.37 -2.05 -29.74
C ARG A 174 -3.68 -2.82 -29.79
N SER A 175 -4.22 -3.23 -28.63
CA SER A 175 -5.51 -3.92 -28.56
C SER A 175 -6.67 -2.91 -28.63
N LEU A 176 -7.59 -3.11 -29.60
CA LEU A 176 -8.61 -2.13 -30.00
C LEU A 176 -9.82 -2.00 -29.04
N ASN A 177 -9.99 -2.89 -28.06
CA ASN A 177 -11.18 -2.94 -27.19
C ASN A 177 -10.83 -3.11 -25.71
N THR A 178 -10.28 -2.05 -25.10
CA THR A 178 -10.06 -2.05 -23.64
C THR A 178 -11.30 -1.51 -22.93
N SER A 179 -11.98 -2.38 -22.18
CA SER A 179 -13.06 -1.97 -21.28
C SER A 179 -12.53 -1.00 -20.19
N SER A 180 -13.41 -0.29 -19.50
CA SER A 180 -13.03 0.66 -18.43
C SER A 180 -12.17 0.02 -17.33
N ILE A 181 -12.37 -1.27 -17.04
CA ILE A 181 -11.59 -2.03 -16.05
C ILE A 181 -10.14 -2.19 -16.51
N TYR A 182 -9.92 -2.50 -17.80
CA TYR A 182 -8.56 -2.64 -18.35
C TYR A 182 -7.82 -1.29 -18.42
N ASN A 183 -8.54 -0.16 -18.57
CA ASN A 183 -7.93 1.16 -18.52
C ASN A 183 -7.38 1.51 -17.13
N SER A 184 -8.08 1.12 -16.05
CA SER A 184 -7.58 1.35 -14.69
C SER A 184 -6.34 0.51 -14.39
N VAL A 185 -6.34 -0.78 -14.77
CA VAL A 185 -5.17 -1.65 -14.59
C VAL A 185 -3.98 -1.16 -15.43
N ALA A 186 -4.22 -0.77 -16.68
CA ALA A 186 -3.17 -0.20 -17.52
C ALA A 186 -2.65 1.14 -16.98
N GLY A 187 -3.53 1.97 -16.41
CA GLY A 187 -3.18 3.20 -15.71
C GLY A 187 -2.29 2.94 -14.51
N ASP A 188 -2.65 1.98 -13.66
CA ASP A 188 -1.84 1.57 -12.50
C ASP A 188 -0.48 1.05 -12.94
N LEU A 189 -0.42 0.12 -13.91
CA LEU A 189 0.86 -0.37 -14.46
C LEU A 189 1.74 0.76 -14.99
N LEU A 190 1.14 1.74 -15.69
CA LEU A 190 1.85 2.89 -16.22
C LEU A 190 2.46 3.72 -15.09
N VAL A 191 1.67 4.12 -14.08
CA VAL A 191 2.18 4.98 -13.01
C VAL A 191 3.22 4.27 -12.15
N GLU A 192 3.09 2.96 -11.90
CA GLU A 192 4.13 2.19 -11.19
C GLU A 192 5.43 2.13 -11.98
N THR A 193 5.35 1.92 -13.30
CA THR A 193 6.54 1.84 -14.17
C THR A 193 7.24 3.20 -14.29
N VAL A 194 6.46 4.28 -14.40
CA VAL A 194 6.98 5.65 -14.40
C VAL A 194 7.65 5.96 -13.07
N TYR A 195 7.02 5.60 -11.96
CA TYR A 195 7.58 5.81 -10.63
C TYR A 195 8.88 5.06 -10.42
N LEU A 196 8.93 3.77 -10.76
CA LEU A 196 10.16 2.96 -10.74
C LEU A 196 11.26 3.57 -11.61
N SER A 197 10.93 3.97 -12.84
CA SER A 197 11.89 4.62 -13.75
C SER A 197 12.44 5.92 -13.15
N ASN A 198 11.58 6.72 -12.50
CA ASN A 198 11.97 7.96 -11.85
C ASN A 198 12.91 7.73 -10.66
N ILE A 199 12.61 6.75 -9.79
CA ILE A 199 13.49 6.43 -8.65
C ILE A 199 14.86 5.94 -9.16
N LEU A 200 14.89 5.15 -10.23
CA LEU A 200 16.13 4.65 -10.83
C LEU A 200 16.83 5.65 -11.76
N LYS A 201 16.27 6.85 -11.97
CA LYS A 201 16.74 7.84 -12.94
C LYS A 201 16.88 7.30 -14.37
N ARG A 202 16.07 6.30 -14.72
CA ARG A 202 16.00 5.74 -16.07
C ARG A 202 15.12 6.63 -16.95
N ASN A 203 15.53 6.86 -18.18
CA ASN A 203 14.74 7.66 -19.13
C ASN A 203 13.42 6.94 -19.47
N ALA A 204 12.29 7.57 -19.14
CA ALA A 204 10.95 7.01 -19.33
C ALA A 204 10.40 7.27 -20.74
N SER A 205 11.13 6.86 -21.78
CA SER A 205 10.76 7.12 -23.18
C SER A 205 9.43 6.49 -23.63
N PHE A 206 8.89 5.53 -22.88
CA PHE A 206 7.58 4.91 -23.08
C PHE A 206 6.39 5.79 -22.67
N PHE A 207 6.64 6.92 -21.99
CA PHE A 207 5.61 7.82 -21.47
C PHE A 207 4.79 8.49 -22.59
N ASN A 208 5.43 8.89 -23.69
CA ASN A 208 4.81 9.77 -24.70
C ASN A 208 3.61 9.18 -25.48
N GLY A 209 3.36 7.87 -25.41
CA GLY A 209 2.22 7.23 -26.07
C GLY A 209 1.06 6.81 -25.14
N SER A 210 1.25 6.92 -23.81
CA SER A 210 0.40 6.24 -22.82
C SER A 210 -0.45 7.18 -21.96
N ASN A 211 -0.33 8.51 -22.17
CA ASN A 211 -0.90 9.54 -21.29
C ASN A 211 -2.41 9.43 -21.08
N ARG A 212 -3.16 8.85 -22.03
CA ARG A 212 -4.61 8.66 -21.88
C ARG A 212 -5.01 7.77 -20.71
N TRP A 213 -4.12 6.89 -20.24
CA TRP A 213 -4.41 5.97 -19.13
C TRP A 213 -4.08 6.55 -17.75
N ILE A 214 -3.31 7.64 -17.69
CA ILE A 214 -2.89 8.26 -16.42
C ILE A 214 -4.09 8.69 -15.58
N ASP A 215 -5.14 9.22 -16.21
CA ASP A 215 -6.32 9.68 -15.48
C ASP A 215 -7.19 8.55 -14.91
N PHE A 216 -6.97 7.30 -15.38
CA PHE A 216 -7.62 6.09 -14.87
C PHE A 216 -6.81 5.38 -13.78
N ALA A 217 -5.57 5.81 -13.54
CA ALA A 217 -4.73 5.26 -12.49
C ALA A 217 -5.27 5.63 -11.10
N SER A 218 -4.91 4.82 -10.10
CA SER A 218 -5.20 5.08 -8.69
C SER A 218 -4.65 6.43 -8.21
N ILE A 219 -5.37 7.06 -7.27
CA ILE A 219 -4.97 8.34 -6.65
C ILE A 219 -3.55 8.22 -6.08
N ASP A 220 -3.23 7.12 -5.38
CA ASP A 220 -1.93 6.92 -4.78
C ASP A 220 -0.80 6.78 -5.81
N GLY A 221 -1.04 6.11 -6.95
CA GLY A 221 -0.07 6.01 -8.04
C GLY A 221 0.22 7.37 -8.68
N ARG A 222 -0.81 8.18 -8.90
CA ARG A 222 -0.67 9.54 -9.46
C ARG A 222 0.05 10.51 -8.53
N ILE A 223 -0.20 10.42 -7.22
CA ILE A 223 0.53 11.21 -6.20
C ILE A 223 2.03 10.94 -6.28
N ARG A 224 2.43 9.69 -6.48
CA ARG A 224 3.86 9.30 -6.52
C ARG A 224 4.63 9.87 -7.70
N ILE A 225 3.94 10.15 -8.80
CA ILE A 225 4.52 10.72 -10.02
C ILE A 225 4.09 12.16 -10.27
N SER A 226 3.49 12.84 -9.29
CA SER A 226 2.81 14.13 -9.51
C SER A 226 3.76 15.21 -10.04
N GLN A 227 5.03 15.18 -9.66
CA GLN A 227 6.08 16.07 -10.17
C GLN A 227 6.37 15.89 -11.68
N LEU A 228 6.01 14.73 -12.25
CA LEU A 228 6.18 14.41 -13.67
C LEU A 228 4.90 14.63 -14.49
N LEU A 229 3.77 14.89 -13.83
CA LEU A 229 2.49 15.12 -14.48
C LEU A 229 2.44 16.52 -15.09
N SER A 230 1.76 16.64 -16.24
CA SER A 230 1.39 17.95 -16.77
C SER A 230 0.33 18.62 -15.88
N GLU A 231 0.22 19.95 -15.94
CA GLU A 231 -0.73 20.72 -15.11
C GLU A 231 -2.18 20.24 -15.25
N ASN A 232 -2.60 19.80 -16.45
CA ASN A 232 -3.93 19.23 -16.65
C ASN A 232 -4.14 17.95 -15.83
N HIS A 233 -3.17 17.03 -15.84
CA HIS A 233 -3.26 15.79 -15.06
C HIS A 233 -3.11 16.05 -13.56
N LYS A 234 -2.39 17.10 -13.14
CA LYS A 234 -2.37 17.53 -11.73
C LYS A 234 -3.74 18.05 -11.29
N GLY A 235 -4.39 18.90 -12.10
CA GLY A 235 -5.73 19.41 -11.81
C GLY A 235 -6.76 18.29 -11.66
N VAL A 236 -6.71 17.25 -12.51
CA VAL A 236 -7.58 16.07 -12.36
C VAL A 236 -7.27 15.30 -11.07
N LEU A 237 -5.99 15.14 -10.70
CA LEU A 237 -5.60 14.49 -9.44
C LEU A 237 -6.16 15.24 -8.23
N GLU A 238 -6.03 16.56 -8.19
CA GLU A 238 -6.55 17.39 -7.10
C GLU A 238 -8.08 17.29 -6.98
N GLN A 239 -8.80 17.27 -8.10
CA GLN A 239 -10.25 17.04 -8.13
C GLN A 239 -10.62 15.64 -7.61
N GLN A 240 -9.85 14.61 -7.97
CA GLN A 240 -10.04 13.25 -7.45
C GLN A 240 -9.80 13.20 -5.94
N ILE A 241 -8.75 13.83 -5.42
CA ILE A 241 -8.49 13.92 -3.98
C ILE A 241 -9.63 14.68 -3.28
N ALA A 242 -10.07 15.81 -3.82
CA ALA A 242 -11.13 16.64 -3.24
C ALA A 242 -12.49 15.92 -3.19
N SER A 243 -12.74 14.97 -4.10
CA SER A 243 -13.98 14.19 -4.17
C SER A 243 -13.89 12.78 -3.56
N ALA A 244 -12.69 12.31 -3.21
CA ALA A 244 -12.45 10.98 -2.66
C ALA A 244 -13.31 10.68 -1.42
N SER A 245 -13.72 9.42 -1.25
CA SER A 245 -14.40 9.01 -0.02
C SER A 245 -13.42 8.94 1.16
N PHE A 246 -13.94 8.97 2.40
CA PHE A 246 -13.12 8.80 3.61
C PHE A 246 -12.26 7.52 3.52
N GLN A 247 -12.82 6.45 2.96
CA GLN A 247 -12.15 5.17 2.80
C GLN A 247 -11.02 5.24 1.77
N ASP A 248 -11.26 5.86 0.61
CA ASP A 248 -10.24 5.98 -0.43
C ASP A 248 -9.09 6.86 0.07
N THR A 249 -9.41 7.97 0.74
CA THR A 249 -8.41 8.84 1.37
C THR A 249 -7.56 8.08 2.40
N LEU A 250 -8.17 7.26 3.28
CA LEU A 250 -7.42 6.41 4.21
C LEU A 250 -6.55 5.38 3.49
N SER A 251 -7.06 4.75 2.43
CA SER A 251 -6.30 3.75 1.69
C SER A 251 -5.05 4.36 1.03
N VAL A 252 -5.18 5.57 0.48
CA VAL A 252 -4.05 6.32 -0.09
C VAL A 252 -3.04 6.66 1.00
N LEU A 253 -3.49 7.24 2.12
CA LEU A 253 -2.61 7.60 3.24
C LEU A 253 -1.88 6.39 3.82
N ARG A 254 -2.55 5.23 3.93
CA ARG A 254 -1.93 3.97 4.38
C ARG A 254 -0.82 3.52 3.44
N HIS A 255 -1.07 3.58 2.13
CA HIS A 255 -0.05 3.22 1.15
C HIS A 255 1.16 4.16 1.21
N LEU A 256 0.93 5.47 1.36
CA LEU A 256 2.00 6.46 1.55
C LEU A 256 2.78 6.22 2.84
N MET A 257 2.11 5.82 3.92
CA MET A 257 2.75 5.42 5.18
C MET A 257 3.69 4.24 4.97
N TYR A 258 3.24 3.16 4.31
CA TYR A 258 4.07 2.00 4.02
C TYR A 258 5.23 2.30 3.09
N MET A 259 5.06 3.21 2.12
CA MET A 259 6.13 3.68 1.24
C MET A 259 7.23 4.46 1.96
N LYS A 260 6.94 5.03 3.13
CA LYS A 260 7.81 5.98 3.85
C LYS A 260 8.19 7.22 3.02
N HIS A 261 7.39 7.58 2.01
CA HIS A 261 7.71 8.64 1.06
C HIS A 261 7.15 10.01 1.51
N PRO A 262 7.96 11.09 1.52
CA PRO A 262 7.49 12.43 1.89
C PRO A 262 6.80 13.14 0.71
N HIS A 263 5.48 12.98 0.56
CA HIS A 263 4.66 13.78 -0.37
C HIS A 263 3.92 14.91 0.38
N GLN A 264 4.65 15.91 0.86
CA GLN A 264 4.14 16.91 1.82
C GLN A 264 2.82 17.58 1.37
N ASP A 265 2.77 18.08 0.13
CA ASP A 265 1.58 18.78 -0.39
C ASP A 265 0.35 17.85 -0.47
N HIS A 266 0.55 16.61 -0.92
CA HIS A 266 -0.53 15.64 -1.00
C HIS A 266 -0.94 15.08 0.36
N ILE A 267 -0.01 14.94 1.31
CA ILE A 267 -0.33 14.63 2.71
C ILE A 267 -1.26 15.71 3.27
N HIS A 268 -0.95 16.99 3.04
CA HIS A 268 -1.83 18.10 3.44
C HIS A 268 -3.21 17.99 2.79
N GLN A 269 -3.28 17.81 1.47
CA GLN A 269 -4.55 17.67 0.74
C GLN A 269 -5.40 16.48 1.24
N LEU A 270 -4.77 15.33 1.49
CA LEU A 270 -5.43 14.12 1.96
C LEU A 270 -5.96 14.28 3.39
N PHE A 271 -5.19 14.87 4.32
CA PHE A 271 -5.68 15.13 5.67
C PHE A 271 -6.76 16.21 5.70
N ASN A 272 -6.65 17.24 4.87
CA ASN A 272 -7.71 18.22 4.70
C ASN A 272 -9.00 17.55 4.20
N ARG A 273 -8.88 16.68 3.18
CA ARG A 273 -10.02 15.90 2.69
C ARG A 273 -10.61 15.02 3.79
N LEU A 274 -9.77 14.33 4.55
CA LEU A 274 -10.18 13.46 5.65
C LEU A 274 -11.00 14.24 6.70
N CYS A 275 -10.58 15.46 7.04
CA CYS A 275 -11.28 16.37 7.95
C CYS A 275 -12.57 16.95 7.34
N ALA A 276 -12.58 17.24 6.04
CA ALA A 276 -13.71 17.82 5.33
C ALA A 276 -14.79 16.80 4.93
N THR A 277 -14.52 15.50 5.06
CA THR A 277 -15.49 14.47 4.69
C THR A 277 -16.57 14.35 5.76
N SER A 278 -17.61 15.19 5.63
CA SER A 278 -18.81 15.15 6.45
C SER A 278 -19.67 13.94 6.08
N GLY A 279 -19.48 12.84 6.81
CA GLY A 279 -20.28 11.61 6.70
C GLY A 279 -19.49 10.37 6.30
N LYS A 280 -19.86 9.22 6.87
CA LYS A 280 -19.35 7.87 6.58
C LYS A 280 -17.95 7.51 7.15
N SER A 281 -17.63 7.93 8.37
CA SER A 281 -16.49 7.36 9.14
C SER A 281 -16.97 6.46 10.28
N THR A 282 -16.36 5.29 10.46
CA THR A 282 -16.60 4.45 11.65
C THR A 282 -15.64 4.87 12.77
N ARG A 283 -15.92 4.51 14.03
CA ARG A 283 -14.96 4.68 15.14
C ARG A 283 -13.58 4.11 14.80
N MET A 284 -13.56 3.03 14.03
CA MET A 284 -12.34 2.34 13.63
C MET A 284 -11.60 3.12 12.55
N CYS A 285 -12.29 3.63 11.52
CA CYS A 285 -11.67 4.49 10.51
C CYS A 285 -11.03 5.72 11.15
N ARG A 286 -11.67 6.26 12.20
CA ARG A 286 -11.11 7.36 13.00
C ARG A 286 -9.86 6.94 13.79
N SER A 287 -9.88 5.75 14.39
CA SER A 287 -8.71 5.20 15.10
C SER A 287 -7.51 4.98 14.17
N GLU A 288 -7.75 4.44 12.97
CA GLU A 288 -6.72 4.29 11.95
C GLU A 288 -6.22 5.65 11.47
N ALA A 289 -7.13 6.59 11.19
CA ALA A 289 -6.77 7.96 10.81
C ALA A 289 -5.81 8.61 11.81
N PHE A 290 -6.06 8.43 13.12
CA PHE A 290 -5.15 8.92 14.15
C PHE A 290 -3.80 8.19 14.17
N SER A 291 -3.80 6.87 13.97
CA SER A 291 -2.55 6.10 13.93
C SER A 291 -1.67 6.54 12.75
N ILE A 292 -2.28 6.77 11.59
CA ILE A 292 -1.61 7.29 10.40
C ILE A 292 -1.16 8.75 10.59
N LEU A 293 -1.98 9.59 11.23
CA LEU A 293 -1.63 10.97 11.59
C LEU A 293 -0.40 11.01 12.50
N ASP A 294 -0.41 10.21 13.57
CA ASP A 294 0.69 10.12 14.53
C ASP A 294 1.98 9.64 13.82
N TYR A 295 1.89 8.66 12.91
CA TYR A 295 3.01 8.23 12.07
C TYR A 295 3.61 9.37 11.24
N PHE A 296 2.78 10.10 10.47
CA PHE A 296 3.28 11.19 9.62
C PHE A 296 3.85 12.34 10.46
N MET A 297 3.27 12.63 11.63
CA MET A 297 3.83 13.62 12.57
C MET A 297 5.24 13.22 13.03
N HIS A 298 5.44 11.96 13.45
CA HIS A 298 6.76 11.47 13.85
C HIS A 298 7.78 11.51 12.70
N MET A 299 7.38 11.10 11.49
CA MET A 299 8.24 11.15 10.31
C MET A 299 8.64 12.58 9.96
N LEU A 300 7.70 13.53 9.98
CA LEU A 300 7.98 14.95 9.71
C LEU A 300 8.82 15.60 10.80
N GLN A 301 8.66 15.20 12.06
CA GLN A 301 9.51 15.67 13.15
C GLN A 301 10.97 15.23 12.93
N ALA A 302 11.20 13.94 12.68
CA ALA A 302 12.54 13.44 12.37
C ALA A 302 13.15 14.11 11.13
N ALA A 303 12.35 14.32 10.07
CA ALA A 303 12.80 15.01 8.86
C ALA A 303 13.09 16.49 9.11
N GLY A 304 12.31 17.15 9.97
CA GLY A 304 12.51 18.56 10.35
C GLY A 304 13.80 18.76 11.13
N ASP A 305 14.07 17.88 12.10
CA ASP A 305 15.30 17.88 12.91
C ASP A 305 16.54 17.67 12.02
N ALA A 306 16.45 16.81 11.01
CA ALA A 306 17.54 16.57 10.05
C ALA A 306 17.78 17.71 9.05
N ARG A 307 16.80 18.61 8.85
CA ARG A 307 16.81 19.64 7.80
C ARG A 307 16.98 21.07 8.33
N VAL A 308 17.27 21.23 9.62
CA VAL A 308 17.41 22.53 10.29
C VAL A 308 18.30 23.48 9.48
N GLY A 309 17.80 24.69 9.22
CA GLY A 309 18.51 25.73 8.45
C GLY A 309 18.36 25.64 6.94
N THR A 310 17.58 24.70 6.40
CA THR A 310 17.26 24.62 4.96
C THR A 310 15.86 25.19 4.66
N PRO A 311 15.59 25.69 3.44
CA PRO A 311 14.24 26.13 3.05
C PRO A 311 13.19 25.03 3.16
N ALA A 312 13.59 23.76 3.00
CA ALA A 312 12.70 22.61 3.16
C ALA A 312 12.30 22.35 4.63
N ALA A 313 12.98 22.95 5.60
CA ALA A 313 12.61 22.86 7.02
C ALA A 313 11.29 23.61 7.29
N GLU A 314 11.10 24.78 6.67
CA GLU A 314 9.90 25.60 6.87
C GLU A 314 8.65 24.88 6.37
N SER A 315 8.67 24.30 5.17
CA SER A 315 7.54 23.54 4.62
C SER A 315 7.22 22.31 5.49
N THR A 316 8.26 21.63 5.98
CA THR A 316 8.13 20.47 6.88
C THR A 316 7.48 20.87 8.21
N GLN A 317 7.92 21.98 8.81
CA GLN A 317 7.37 22.50 10.06
C GLN A 317 5.94 23.02 9.91
N GLN A 318 5.60 23.66 8.78
CA GLN A 318 4.24 24.09 8.48
C GLN A 318 3.28 22.90 8.42
N LEU A 319 3.64 21.84 7.68
CA LEU A 319 2.84 20.63 7.62
C LEU A 319 2.72 19.96 8.99
N LEU A 320 3.82 19.84 9.74
CA LEU A 320 3.81 19.30 11.10
C LEU A 320 2.87 20.09 12.01
N GLY A 321 2.91 21.42 11.96
CA GLY A 321 2.03 22.31 12.71
C GLY A 321 0.55 22.11 12.35
N TYR A 322 0.24 21.94 11.06
CA TYR A 322 -1.10 21.62 10.57
C TYR A 322 -1.61 20.28 11.11
N LEU A 323 -0.80 19.20 10.98
CA LEU A 323 -1.16 17.86 11.48
C LEU A 323 -1.32 17.84 13.01
N ALA A 324 -0.46 18.55 13.74
CA ALA A 324 -0.61 18.73 15.19
C ALA A 324 -1.89 19.52 15.54
N GLY A 325 -2.32 20.46 14.69
CA GLY A 325 -3.61 21.14 14.79
C GLY A 325 -4.80 20.17 14.67
N ILE A 326 -4.78 19.29 13.68
CA ILE A 326 -5.78 18.22 13.52
C ILE A 326 -5.84 17.35 14.78
N ARG A 327 -4.66 16.95 15.30
CA ARG A 327 -4.56 16.10 16.49
C ARG A 327 -5.16 16.77 17.73
N ARG A 328 -4.83 18.04 17.96
CA ARG A 328 -5.29 18.83 19.13
C ARG A 328 -6.78 19.15 19.08
N THR A 329 -7.31 19.50 17.90
CA THR A 329 -8.73 19.86 17.74
C THR A 329 -9.65 18.65 17.84
N GLY A 330 -9.13 17.44 17.67
CA GLY A 330 -9.94 16.23 17.67
C GLY A 330 -10.94 16.20 16.51
N VAL A 331 -10.71 16.94 15.42
CA VAL A 331 -11.66 16.99 14.29
C VAL A 331 -11.90 15.59 13.70
N LEU A 332 -10.89 14.72 13.72
CA LEU A 332 -11.00 13.33 13.30
C LEU A 332 -11.74 12.43 14.30
N SER A 333 -11.96 12.86 15.55
CA SER A 333 -12.75 12.13 16.56
C SER A 333 -14.24 12.48 16.54
N GLY A 334 -14.62 13.54 15.80
CA GLY A 334 -15.99 13.99 15.59
C GLY A 334 -16.94 12.82 15.31
N GLY A 335 -17.94 12.66 16.17
CA GLY A 335 -18.84 11.52 16.18
C GLY A 335 -19.81 11.53 15.01
N HIS A 336 -19.40 10.99 13.86
CA HIS A 336 -20.32 10.69 12.78
C HIS A 336 -20.63 9.19 12.74
N ILE A 337 -21.90 8.86 12.60
CA ILE A 337 -22.39 7.48 12.45
C ILE A 337 -22.27 7.14 10.97
N SER A 338 -21.30 6.31 10.59
CA SER A 338 -21.25 5.76 9.26
C SER A 338 -22.40 4.79 9.01
N THR A 339 -23.07 4.92 7.86
CA THR A 339 -23.97 3.90 7.32
C THR A 339 -23.20 2.76 6.63
N HIS A 340 -21.93 3.00 6.25
CA HIS A 340 -21.01 2.01 5.68
C HIS A 340 -20.13 1.37 6.77
N ARG A 341 -19.89 0.06 6.63
CA ARG A 341 -19.40 -0.80 7.71
C ARG A 341 -18.02 -1.31 7.36
N TRP A 342 -17.07 -1.06 8.25
CA TRP A 342 -15.67 -1.43 8.08
C TRP A 342 -15.34 -2.66 8.94
N ASN A 343 -14.40 -3.51 8.51
CA ASN A 343 -14.14 -4.82 9.11
C ASN A 343 -12.92 -4.86 10.03
N TYR A 344 -12.28 -3.72 10.28
CA TYR A 344 -11.10 -3.68 11.10
C TYR A 344 -11.45 -4.11 12.55
N PRO A 345 -10.80 -5.12 13.15
CA PRO A 345 -10.98 -5.47 14.54
C PRO A 345 -10.50 -4.33 15.43
N ILE A 346 -11.31 -3.98 16.44
CA ILE A 346 -10.95 -2.93 17.40
C ILE A 346 -9.66 -3.37 18.10
N MET A 347 -8.64 -2.50 18.07
CA MET A 347 -7.51 -2.56 18.99
C MET A 347 -8.05 -2.28 20.40
N LEU A 348 -8.51 -3.33 21.07
CA LEU A 348 -8.80 -3.25 22.49
C LEU A 348 -7.44 -3.11 23.17
N SER A 349 -7.29 -2.10 24.03
CA SER A 349 -6.17 -2.00 24.95
C SER A 349 -6.03 -3.37 25.63
N GLY A 350 -4.90 -4.04 25.41
CA GLY A 350 -4.68 -5.34 26.01
C GLY A 350 -4.71 -5.20 27.51
N ASN A 351 -5.72 -5.79 28.16
CA ASN A 351 -5.52 -6.29 29.51
C ASN A 351 -4.71 -7.58 29.33
N GLY A 352 -3.38 -7.40 29.32
CA GLY A 352 -2.44 -8.45 29.70
C GLY A 352 -2.35 -8.48 31.20
#